data_AF-A0AA38XCI2-F1
#
_entry.id   AF-A0AA38XCI2-F1
#
_cell.length_a   1.000
_cell.length_b   1.000
_cell.length_c   1.000
_cell.angle_alpha   90.00
_cell.angle_beta   90.00
_cell.angle_gamma   90.00
#
_symmetry.space_group_name_H-M   'P 1'
#
loop_
_entity.id
_entity.type
_entity.pdbx_description
1 polymer ?
#
loop_
_entity_poly.entity_id
_entity_poly.type
_entity_poly.pdbx_seq_one_letter_code
_entity_poly.pdbx_strand_id
1 'polypeptide(L)'
;MDIFISNLDAKLTKEKLKEKLVPILSQLEIHVFEARKTVSKTFATLTILDTSKAHNLLVHARTTQNLLQSASGRSALFSISNKPVDQHWLRVLRKEEKDRVSSQEWRKFAKINGKGQEIEPKSGLEITTLQCGRFETRTGRTLFVPYFSCDTQGKLTRTGRALVVSISTSCSKSYDLVIDLSAILALTGSGSRSSSTLMITLVLSPKLYEDTTPTGNDLNLAAFSAMTLGRPVIRRFRDSTLPGLSATVIGRCLTYSITVSTSLSDLEHQINSMVYQRIPMTITSTKYAALPDAQYSEQLSNLNARLLRMRISFACKFQIHALWANGLLSPGEVNYLIPSMNVLRDRSGEAALAATLRKYHVQLPHPDATTDGSTAGVRRILTDLRSKALDLFEEDSLYTSTRDEVSVHRATVTPTGVYFYGPEMVAANRVLRQYRAHADCFLRVLFSDESGDRLDYERNASNERILQGRFLSVLRNGLEIAGFHFSFLGFSHSSLRSQSCWFMRPFEQDGSLLFANNLISKLGDFSEIRCPAKCAARIGQAFSETTSTVRVDPQIVKVDRDVERGGYMFTDGCGTISRSTWKLLRGISRAKDQPTSYQIRYKGK
;
A
#
# COMPACT_ATOMS: atom_id res chain seq x y z
N MET A 1 -20.88 10.53 25.59
CA MET A 1 -21.61 11.76 25.91
C MET A 1 -21.09 12.90 25.04
N ASP A 2 -21.99 13.72 24.47
CA ASP A 2 -21.62 14.96 23.78
C ASP A 2 -21.74 16.14 24.75
N ILE A 3 -20.67 16.91 24.86
CA ILE A 3 -20.58 18.16 25.62
C ILE A 3 -20.55 19.30 24.62
N PHE A 4 -21.40 20.29 24.83
CA PHE A 4 -21.43 21.53 24.09
C PHE A 4 -20.53 22.56 24.78
N ILE A 5 -19.59 23.12 24.01
CA ILE A 5 -18.68 24.17 24.48
C ILE A 5 -19.05 25.45 23.76
N SER A 6 -19.52 26.46 24.48
CA SER A 6 -19.89 27.77 23.93
C SER A 6 -18.91 28.87 24.35
N ASN A 7 -19.10 30.07 23.78
CA ASN A 7 -18.27 31.25 24.06
C ASN A 7 -16.79 31.13 23.61
N LEU A 8 -16.55 30.43 22.49
CA LEU A 8 -15.24 30.30 21.83
C LEU A 8 -15.02 31.36 20.74
N ASP A 9 -13.77 31.68 20.42
CA ASP A 9 -13.45 32.54 19.28
C ASP A 9 -13.84 31.91 17.94
N ALA A 10 -14.42 32.73 17.05
CA ALA A 10 -14.78 32.32 15.69
C ALA A 10 -13.57 31.84 14.87
N LYS A 11 -12.38 32.42 15.12
CA LYS A 11 -11.10 32.08 14.47
C LYS A 11 -10.39 30.87 15.10
N LEU A 12 -10.90 30.31 16.20
CA LEU A 12 -10.31 29.13 16.83
C LEU A 12 -10.57 27.89 15.96
N THR A 13 -9.49 27.27 15.47
CA THR A 13 -9.52 26.04 14.68
C THR A 13 -9.73 24.82 15.57
N LYS A 14 -10.14 23.70 14.97
CA LYS A 14 -10.35 22.41 15.66
C LYS A 14 -9.07 21.94 16.33
N GLU A 15 -7.94 22.07 15.65
CA GLU A 15 -6.63 21.58 16.09
C GLU A 15 -6.15 22.36 17.32
N LYS A 16 -6.22 23.69 17.27
CA LYS A 16 -5.88 24.56 18.42
C LYS A 16 -6.82 24.36 19.61
N LEU A 17 -8.09 24.08 19.36
CA LEU A 17 -9.03 23.72 20.44
C LEU A 17 -8.65 22.37 21.07
N LYS A 18 -8.30 21.36 20.27
CA LYS A 18 -7.84 20.06 20.78
C LYS A 18 -6.58 20.23 21.63
N GLU A 19 -5.57 20.95 21.15
CA GLU A 19 -4.33 21.24 21.89
C GLU A 19 -4.60 21.85 23.27
N LYS A 20 -5.53 22.82 23.35
CA LYS A 20 -5.92 23.43 24.63
C LYS A 20 -6.72 22.51 25.55
N LEU A 21 -7.50 21.58 24.99
CA LEU A 21 -8.30 20.63 25.77
C LEU A 21 -7.48 19.45 26.31
N VAL A 22 -6.42 19.02 25.61
CA VAL A 22 -5.56 17.90 26.02
C VAL A 22 -5.09 17.97 27.49
N PRO A 23 -4.51 19.09 27.99
CA PRO A 23 -4.03 19.14 29.37
C PRO A 23 -5.18 19.04 30.40
N ILE A 24 -6.32 19.68 30.12
CA ILE A 24 -7.51 19.66 30.98
C ILE A 24 -8.10 18.25 31.05
N LEU A 25 -8.28 17.61 29.89
CA LEU A 25 -8.87 16.28 29.79
C LEU A 25 -7.95 15.20 30.36
N SER A 26 -6.63 15.37 30.24
CA SER A 26 -5.64 14.45 30.81
C SER A 26 -5.69 14.42 32.34
N GLN A 27 -5.97 15.55 33.00
CA GLN A 27 -6.16 15.61 34.47
C GLN A 27 -7.37 14.79 34.94
N LEU A 28 -8.36 14.61 34.07
CA LEU A 28 -9.57 13.81 34.34
C LEU A 28 -9.48 12.39 33.76
N GLU A 29 -8.27 11.96 33.39
CA GLU A 29 -8.00 10.66 32.76
C GLU A 29 -8.78 10.40 31.47
N ILE A 30 -9.09 11.46 30.71
CA ILE A 30 -9.72 11.39 29.39
C ILE A 30 -8.63 11.55 28.35
N HIS A 31 -8.23 10.44 27.73
CA HIS A 31 -7.13 10.42 26.75
C HIS A 31 -7.60 10.29 25.30
N VAL A 32 -8.80 9.76 25.08
CA VAL A 32 -9.42 9.59 23.76
C VAL A 32 -10.72 10.38 23.73
N PHE A 33 -10.80 11.36 22.83
CA PHE A 33 -11.94 12.23 22.67
C PHE A 33 -11.98 12.81 21.25
N GLU A 34 -13.17 13.16 20.78
CA GLU A 34 -13.33 13.86 19.51
C GLU A 34 -13.89 15.27 19.74
N ALA A 35 -13.23 16.27 19.17
CA ALA A 35 -13.67 17.66 19.23
C ALA A 35 -14.07 18.14 17.84
N ARG A 36 -15.31 18.59 17.68
CA ARG A 36 -15.88 19.10 16.43
C ARG A 36 -16.06 20.61 16.56
N LYS A 37 -15.30 21.37 15.77
CA LYS A 37 -15.36 22.85 15.71
C LYS A 37 -15.27 23.29 14.25
N THR A 38 -16.24 24.10 13.82
CA THR A 38 -16.21 24.78 12.52
C THR A 38 -15.62 26.17 12.67
N VAL A 39 -14.71 26.53 11.78
CA VAL A 39 -14.18 27.90 11.66
C VAL A 39 -15.35 28.82 11.29
N SER A 40 -15.44 30.01 11.90
CA SER A 40 -16.57 30.96 11.93
C SER A 40 -17.60 30.80 13.07
N LYS A 41 -17.77 29.60 13.64
CA LYS A 41 -18.72 29.40 14.75
C LYS A 41 -18.07 29.67 16.11
N THR A 42 -18.84 30.10 17.10
CA THR A 42 -18.37 30.40 18.46
C THR A 42 -18.58 29.25 19.45
N PHE A 43 -18.86 28.04 18.93
CA PHE A 43 -19.12 26.85 19.74
C PHE A 43 -18.46 25.60 19.14
N ALA A 44 -18.25 24.58 19.98
CA ALA A 44 -17.74 23.28 19.62
C ALA A 44 -18.58 22.16 20.27
N THR A 45 -18.44 20.95 19.76
CA THR A 45 -18.99 19.74 20.40
C THR A 45 -17.85 18.78 20.72
N LEU A 46 -17.74 18.38 21.97
CA LEU A 46 -16.76 17.44 22.49
C LEU A 46 -17.45 16.10 22.79
N THR A 47 -17.00 15.04 22.17
CA THR A 47 -17.53 13.68 22.38
C THR A 47 -16.55 12.88 23.23
N ILE A 48 -17.03 12.41 24.38
CA ILE A 48 -16.27 11.57 25.34
C ILE A 48 -16.97 10.23 25.48
N LEU A 49 -16.22 9.14 25.48
CA LEU A 49 -16.78 7.78 25.56
C LEU A 49 -17.38 7.47 26.95
N ASP A 50 -16.62 7.76 28.01
CA ASP A 50 -17.01 7.51 29.40
C ASP A 50 -17.92 8.62 29.92
N THR A 51 -19.16 8.27 30.26
CA THR A 51 -20.17 9.20 30.78
C THR A 51 -19.80 9.77 32.14
N SER A 52 -19.17 8.99 33.03
CA SER A 52 -18.81 9.42 34.38
C SER A 52 -17.69 10.48 34.32
N LYS A 53 -16.66 10.23 33.51
CA LYS A 53 -15.57 11.21 33.28
C LYS A 53 -16.08 12.50 32.64
N ALA A 54 -17.05 12.38 31.73
CA ALA A 54 -17.66 13.53 31.08
C ALA A 54 -18.48 14.39 32.06
N HIS A 55 -19.14 13.80 33.07
CA HIS A 55 -19.80 14.55 34.15
C HIS A 55 -18.78 15.23 35.08
N ASN A 56 -17.67 14.56 35.39
CA ASN A 56 -16.60 15.17 36.19
C ASN A 56 -16.01 16.41 35.51
N LEU A 57 -15.88 16.40 34.17
CA LEU A 57 -15.47 17.59 33.41
C LEU A 57 -16.47 18.74 33.56
N LEU A 58 -17.78 18.46 33.54
CA LEU A 58 -18.81 19.49 33.72
C LEU A 58 -18.79 20.10 35.12
N VAL A 59 -18.57 19.27 36.16
CA VAL A 59 -18.41 19.74 37.53
C VAL A 59 -17.15 20.60 37.66
N HIS A 60 -16.04 20.13 37.10
CA HIS A 60 -14.76 20.84 37.12
C HIS A 60 -14.80 22.17 36.38
N ALA A 61 -15.56 22.25 35.28
CA ALA A 61 -15.80 23.48 34.52
C ALA A 61 -16.69 24.49 35.28
N ARG A 62 -17.49 24.05 36.25
CA ARG A 62 -18.30 24.94 37.11
C ARG A 62 -17.52 25.46 38.32
N THR A 63 -16.61 24.65 38.86
CA THR A 63 -15.81 25.02 40.04
C THR A 63 -14.55 25.80 39.69
N THR A 64 -13.97 25.57 38.52
CA THR A 64 -12.74 26.26 38.08
C THR A 64 -13.09 27.45 37.21
N GLN A 65 -12.90 28.66 37.74
CA GLN A 65 -12.98 29.86 36.91
C GLN A 65 -11.94 29.79 35.79
N ASN A 66 -12.35 30.10 34.56
CA ASN A 66 -11.48 30.18 33.38
C ASN A 66 -10.84 28.86 32.93
N LEU A 67 -11.50 27.71 33.13
CA LEU A 67 -11.00 26.39 32.72
C LEU A 67 -10.45 26.37 31.27
N LEU A 68 -11.11 27.06 30.35
CA LEU A 68 -10.62 27.27 28.99
C LEU A 68 -10.86 28.72 28.57
N GLN A 69 -9.78 29.48 28.41
CA GLN A 69 -9.84 30.84 27.87
C GLN A 69 -9.51 30.89 26.39
N SER A 70 -10.33 31.63 25.66
CA SER A 70 -10.08 31.98 24.27
C SER A 70 -9.06 33.10 24.16
N ALA A 71 -8.44 33.28 22.98
CA ALA A 71 -7.40 34.30 22.78
C ALA A 71 -7.93 35.73 22.98
N SER A 72 -9.25 35.92 22.84
CA SER A 72 -9.96 37.17 23.16
C SER A 72 -10.23 37.41 24.66
N GLY A 73 -9.77 36.53 25.55
CA GLY A 73 -10.01 36.63 27.01
C GLY A 73 -11.39 36.11 27.46
N ARG A 74 -12.21 35.57 26.54
CA ARG A 74 -13.51 34.98 26.87
C ARG A 74 -13.36 33.58 27.45
N SER A 75 -14.13 33.28 28.50
CA SER A 75 -14.15 31.98 29.16
C SER A 75 -15.19 31.06 28.53
N ALA A 76 -14.75 29.87 28.11
CA ALA A 76 -15.61 28.88 27.48
C ALA A 76 -16.57 28.27 28.52
N LEU A 77 -17.81 28.05 28.10
CA LEU A 77 -18.85 27.45 28.94
C LEU A 77 -19.13 26.02 28.47
N PHE A 78 -19.24 25.09 29.41
CA PHE A 78 -19.45 23.67 29.14
C PHE A 78 -20.85 23.25 29.60
N SER A 79 -21.64 22.66 28.70
CA SER A 79 -22.96 22.12 28.99
C SER A 79 -23.18 20.78 28.30
N ILE A 80 -24.17 20.01 28.74
CA ILE A 80 -24.58 18.79 28.02
C ILE A 80 -25.19 19.21 26.67
N SER A 81 -24.87 18.49 25.61
CA SER A 81 -25.46 18.71 24.28
C SER A 81 -26.90 18.20 24.24
N ASN A 82 -27.82 19.00 23.70
CA ASN A 82 -29.21 18.59 23.49
C ASN A 82 -29.41 17.71 22.24
N LYS A 83 -28.33 17.39 21.51
CA LYS A 83 -28.38 16.55 20.29
C LYS A 83 -27.99 15.10 20.61
N PRO A 84 -28.60 14.11 19.94
CA PRO A 84 -28.19 12.72 20.09
C PRO A 84 -26.73 12.53 19.64
N VAL A 85 -26.00 11.68 20.38
CA VAL A 85 -24.60 11.38 20.08
C VAL A 85 -24.52 10.57 18.79
N ASP A 86 -23.62 10.96 17.90
CA ASP A 86 -23.37 10.26 16.65
C ASP A 86 -22.70 8.90 16.90
N GLN A 87 -23.37 7.82 16.46
CA GLN A 87 -22.93 6.44 16.64
C GLN A 87 -21.62 6.11 15.90
N HIS A 88 -21.28 6.83 14.83
CA HIS A 88 -20.02 6.63 14.12
C HIS A 88 -18.83 7.00 15.02
N TRP A 89 -18.89 8.17 15.66
CA TRP A 89 -17.82 8.65 16.53
C TRP A 89 -17.64 7.78 17.78
N LEU A 90 -18.72 7.23 18.33
CA LEU A 90 -18.62 6.27 19.42
C LEU A 90 -17.87 4.99 19.02
N ARG A 91 -18.08 4.49 17.79
CA ARG A 91 -17.34 3.33 17.27
C ARG A 91 -15.86 3.63 17.07
N VAL A 92 -15.53 4.80 16.53
CA VAL A 92 -14.14 5.26 16.36
C VAL A 92 -13.44 5.39 17.71
N LEU A 93 -14.03 6.11 18.66
CA LEU A 93 -13.45 6.33 19.99
C LEU A 93 -13.30 5.03 20.79
N ARG A 94 -14.22 4.06 20.65
CA ARG A 94 -14.08 2.73 21.26
C ARG A 94 -12.87 1.96 20.71
N LYS A 95 -12.62 2.06 19.41
CA LYS A 95 -11.47 1.43 18.76
C LYS A 95 -10.18 2.10 19.23
N GLU A 96 -10.11 3.43 19.21
CA GLU A 96 -8.93 4.18 19.66
C GLU A 96 -8.61 3.96 21.14
N GLU A 97 -9.61 3.92 22.03
CA GLU A 97 -9.39 3.64 23.45
C GLU A 97 -8.90 2.20 23.67
N LYS A 98 -9.45 1.23 22.93
CA LYS A 98 -8.96 -0.16 22.95
C LYS A 98 -7.51 -0.26 22.47
N ASP A 99 -7.15 0.45 21.40
CA ASP A 99 -5.78 0.47 20.88
C ASP A 99 -4.81 1.19 21.85
N ARG A 100 -5.27 2.25 22.54
CA ARG A 100 -4.50 2.96 23.58
C ARG A 100 -4.25 2.10 24.81
N VAL A 101 -5.28 1.42 25.33
CA VAL A 101 -5.16 0.49 26.46
C VAL A 101 -4.21 -0.63 26.09
N SER A 102 -4.37 -1.25 24.91
CA SER A 102 -3.46 -2.29 24.42
C SER A 102 -2.01 -1.78 24.27
N SER A 103 -1.81 -0.53 23.84
CA SER A 103 -0.49 0.11 23.74
C SER A 103 0.12 0.50 25.09
N GLN A 104 -0.70 0.88 26.07
CA GLN A 104 -0.24 1.20 27.44
C GLN A 104 0.04 -0.06 28.23
N GLU A 105 -0.76 -1.12 28.07
CA GLU A 105 -0.45 -2.46 28.54
C GLU A 105 0.89 -2.88 27.97
N TRP A 106 1.10 -2.76 26.66
CA TRP A 106 2.38 -3.06 26.02
C TRP A 106 3.55 -2.23 26.58
N ARG A 107 3.36 -0.93 26.88
CA ARG A 107 4.38 -0.07 27.52
C ARG A 107 4.63 -0.42 29.00
N LYS A 108 3.61 -0.87 29.74
CA LYS A 108 3.75 -1.39 31.10
C LYS A 108 4.48 -2.73 31.08
N PHE A 109 4.14 -3.64 30.16
CA PHE A 109 4.89 -4.86 29.89
C PHE A 109 6.36 -4.57 29.51
N ALA A 110 6.62 -3.55 28.68
CA ALA A 110 7.98 -3.16 28.29
C ALA A 110 8.79 -2.49 29.42
N LYS A 111 8.14 -1.78 30.36
CA LYS A 111 8.80 -1.16 31.53
C LYS A 111 9.01 -2.13 32.69
N ILE A 112 8.11 -3.09 32.89
CA ILE A 112 8.23 -4.14 33.91
C ILE A 112 9.40 -5.08 33.56
N ASN A 113 9.64 -5.35 32.27
CA ASN A 113 10.79 -6.15 31.81
C ASN A 113 12.16 -5.44 31.93
N GLY A 114 12.23 -4.21 32.44
CA GLY A 114 13.46 -3.44 32.60
C GLY A 114 14.18 -3.60 33.95
N LYS A 115 13.53 -4.17 34.97
CA LYS A 115 14.15 -4.41 36.30
C LYS A 115 13.56 -5.65 36.98
N GLY A 116 14.28 -6.77 36.87
CA GLY A 116 14.31 -7.86 37.87
C GLY A 116 13.03 -8.65 38.13
N GLN A 117 12.78 -9.68 37.33
CA GLN A 117 12.69 -11.10 37.73
C GLN A 117 12.18 -11.90 36.53
N GLU A 118 12.90 -12.98 36.20
CA GLU A 118 12.53 -13.95 35.17
C GLU A 118 11.10 -14.46 35.39
N ILE A 119 10.19 -14.02 34.53
CA ILE A 119 9.00 -14.80 34.21
C ILE A 119 9.28 -15.34 32.82
N GLU A 120 9.40 -16.66 32.72
CA GLU A 120 9.73 -17.35 31.47
C GLU A 120 8.90 -16.81 30.29
N PRO A 121 9.54 -16.47 29.16
CA PRO A 121 8.81 -16.17 27.94
C PRO A 121 8.07 -17.46 27.55
N LYS A 122 6.74 -17.41 27.38
CA LYS A 122 5.96 -18.51 26.80
C LYS A 122 6.77 -19.13 25.67
N SER A 123 7.17 -20.39 25.83
CA SER A 123 8.14 -21.08 24.97
C SER A 123 7.64 -21.07 23.52
N GLY A 124 8.23 -20.19 22.69
CA GLY A 124 7.96 -20.23 21.25
C GLY A 124 8.44 -21.54 20.64
N LEU A 125 7.84 -21.90 19.50
CA LEU A 125 8.12 -23.16 18.81
C LEU A 125 9.52 -23.11 18.19
N GLU A 126 10.33 -24.14 18.44
CA GLU A 126 11.62 -24.32 17.80
C GLU A 126 11.42 -24.77 16.36
N ILE A 127 12.06 -24.05 15.44
CA ILE A 127 12.01 -24.30 14.00
C ILE A 127 13.31 -24.98 13.59
N THR A 128 13.20 -26.02 12.77
CA THR A 128 14.34 -26.74 12.17
C THR A 128 14.50 -26.43 10.69
N THR A 129 13.40 -26.25 9.97
CA THR A 129 13.39 -25.98 8.53
C THR A 129 12.33 -24.93 8.20
N LEU A 130 12.72 -23.97 7.36
CA LEU A 130 11.83 -22.98 6.76
C LEU A 130 11.84 -23.14 5.24
N GLN A 131 10.67 -23.35 4.66
CA GLN A 131 10.46 -23.36 3.21
C GLN A 131 9.45 -22.29 2.83
N CYS A 132 9.67 -21.64 1.68
CA CYS A 132 8.68 -20.75 1.11
C CYS A 132 8.43 -21.12 -0.36
N GLY A 133 7.17 -21.07 -0.75
CA GLY A 133 6.71 -21.62 -2.01
C GLY A 133 5.25 -21.30 -2.24
N ARG A 134 4.59 -22.18 -3.00
CA ARG A 134 3.19 -22.04 -3.36
C ARG A 134 2.53 -23.39 -3.53
N PHE A 135 1.21 -23.41 -3.41
CA PHE A 135 0.41 -24.53 -3.89
C PHE A 135 0.15 -24.41 -5.39
N GLU A 136 0.47 -25.47 -6.13
CA GLU A 136 0.23 -25.60 -7.57
C GLU A 136 -0.80 -26.70 -7.84
N THR A 137 -1.58 -26.52 -8.91
CA THR A 137 -2.73 -27.38 -9.27
C THR A 137 -2.63 -27.96 -10.67
N ARG A 138 -1.50 -27.73 -11.37
CA ARG A 138 -1.27 -28.17 -12.76
C ARG A 138 -1.56 -29.65 -13.01
N THR A 139 -1.24 -30.52 -12.05
CA THR A 139 -1.38 -31.98 -12.18
C THR A 139 -2.82 -32.47 -11.94
N GLY A 140 -3.78 -31.57 -11.65
CA GLY A 140 -5.12 -31.93 -11.20
C GLY A 140 -5.21 -32.32 -9.73
N ARG A 141 -4.08 -32.23 -9.00
CA ARG A 141 -3.99 -32.35 -7.55
C ARG A 141 -3.29 -31.11 -7.01
N THR A 142 -3.64 -30.72 -5.80
CA THR A 142 -3.00 -29.59 -5.12
C THR A 142 -1.73 -30.06 -4.42
N LEU A 143 -0.59 -29.48 -4.80
CA LEU A 143 0.73 -29.85 -4.30
C LEU A 143 1.47 -28.60 -3.83
N PHE A 144 2.12 -28.68 -2.67
CA PHE A 144 3.05 -27.62 -2.26
C PHE A 144 4.37 -27.78 -3.03
N VAL A 145 4.78 -26.71 -3.70
CA VAL A 145 6.04 -26.61 -4.44
C VAL A 145 6.93 -25.59 -3.73
N PRO A 146 8.01 -26.03 -3.05
CA PRO A 146 8.96 -25.11 -2.44
C PRO A 146 9.82 -24.44 -3.52
N TYR A 147 9.96 -23.12 -3.45
CA TYR A 147 10.88 -22.36 -4.30
C TYR A 147 12.19 -22.05 -3.58
N PHE A 148 12.17 -22.14 -2.26
CA PHE A 148 13.31 -21.95 -1.39
C PHE A 148 13.15 -22.82 -0.14
N SER A 149 14.27 -23.34 0.35
CA SER A 149 14.36 -24.12 1.58
C SER A 149 15.62 -23.71 2.33
N CYS A 150 15.50 -23.53 3.64
CA CYS A 150 16.61 -23.24 4.53
C CYS A 150 16.46 -24.10 5.78
N ASP A 151 17.44 -24.97 6.00
CA ASP A 151 17.58 -25.70 7.25
C ASP A 151 18.34 -24.81 8.23
N THR A 152 17.63 -24.32 9.24
CA THR A 152 18.22 -23.43 10.24
C THR A 152 17.44 -23.49 11.54
N GLN A 153 18.17 -23.31 12.65
CA GLN A 153 17.57 -23.14 13.95
C GLN A 153 16.92 -21.76 14.05
N GLY A 154 15.64 -21.77 14.37
CA GLY A 154 14.85 -20.58 14.54
C GLY A 154 13.77 -20.74 15.60
N LYS A 155 13.00 -19.67 15.79
CA LYS A 155 11.88 -19.66 16.72
C LYS A 155 10.67 -18.99 16.09
N LEU A 156 9.51 -19.63 16.23
CA LEU A 156 8.22 -19.04 15.92
C LEU A 156 7.60 -18.53 17.22
N THR A 157 7.38 -17.22 17.26
CA THR A 157 6.75 -16.55 18.41
C THR A 157 5.60 -15.67 17.97
N ARG A 158 4.73 -15.31 18.91
CA ARG A 158 3.72 -14.28 18.68
C ARG A 158 4.19 -12.96 19.29
N THR A 159 4.23 -11.90 18.48
CA THR A 159 4.51 -10.54 18.94
C THR A 159 3.38 -9.61 18.54
N GLY A 160 2.59 -9.16 19.53
CA GLY A 160 1.44 -8.28 19.28
C GLY A 160 0.37 -8.91 18.38
N ARG A 161 0.20 -8.37 17.17
CA ARG A 161 -0.74 -8.85 16.13
C ARG A 161 -0.03 -9.59 14.99
N ALA A 162 1.21 -10.01 15.19
CA ALA A 162 1.98 -10.74 14.19
C ALA A 162 2.55 -12.05 14.75
N LEU A 163 2.74 -13.03 13.88
CA LEU A 163 3.64 -14.14 14.08
C LEU A 163 5.02 -13.73 13.58
N VAL A 164 6.06 -14.02 14.37
CA VAL A 164 7.44 -13.70 14.03
C VAL A 164 8.21 -15.00 13.95
N VAL A 165 8.72 -15.29 12.75
CA VAL A 165 9.65 -16.37 12.47
C VAL A 165 11.05 -15.77 12.49
N SER A 166 11.78 -16.01 13.58
CA SER A 166 13.16 -15.57 13.73
C SER A 166 14.09 -16.70 13.34
N ILE A 167 14.92 -16.49 12.31
CA ILE A 167 15.94 -17.45 11.88
C ILE A 167 17.32 -16.88 12.16
N SER A 168 18.18 -17.69 12.77
CA SER A 168 19.57 -17.32 12.97
C SER A 168 20.42 -17.79 11.79
N THR A 169 21.43 -17.02 11.43
CA THR A 169 22.46 -17.47 10.47
C THR A 169 23.79 -17.54 11.18
N SER A 170 24.70 -18.39 10.71
CA SER A 170 26.03 -18.61 11.30
C SER A 170 26.90 -17.34 11.43
N CYS A 171 26.51 -16.23 10.80
CA CYS A 171 27.30 -15.02 10.63
C CYS A 171 26.79 -13.81 11.47
N SER A 172 26.47 -13.98 12.77
CA SER A 172 26.06 -12.87 13.68
C SER A 172 24.91 -12.00 13.16
N LYS A 173 24.08 -12.56 12.28
CA LYS A 173 22.89 -11.94 11.72
C LYS A 173 21.70 -12.84 11.97
N SER A 174 20.58 -12.24 12.37
CA SER A 174 19.29 -12.90 12.44
C SER A 174 18.32 -12.24 11.48
N TYR A 175 17.37 -13.02 10.98
CA TYR A 175 16.34 -12.54 10.08
C TYR A 175 14.98 -12.82 10.67
N ASP A 176 14.12 -11.80 10.65
CA ASP A 176 12.76 -11.91 11.15
C ASP A 176 11.78 -11.83 9.97
N LEU A 177 10.97 -12.88 9.84
CA LEU A 177 9.76 -12.90 9.05
C LEU A 177 8.57 -12.51 9.94
N VAL A 178 8.06 -11.31 9.74
CA VAL A 178 6.91 -10.78 10.48
C VAL A 178 5.65 -10.97 9.63
N ILE A 179 4.80 -11.92 10.03
CA ILE A 179 3.53 -12.25 9.39
C ILE A 179 2.42 -11.56 10.17
N ASP A 180 1.75 -10.57 9.59
CA ASP A 180 0.55 -10.00 10.21
C ASP A 180 -0.55 -11.07 10.28
N LEU A 181 -1.19 -11.22 11.44
CA LEU A 181 -2.29 -12.18 11.62
C LEU A 181 -3.46 -11.91 10.66
N SER A 182 -3.67 -10.66 10.21
CA SER A 182 -4.72 -10.37 9.21
C SER A 182 -4.36 -10.79 7.79
N ALA A 183 -3.08 -11.09 7.52
CA ALA A 183 -2.62 -11.58 6.22
C ALA A 183 -2.76 -13.11 6.07
N ILE A 184 -3.02 -13.83 7.17
CA ILE A 184 -3.16 -15.29 7.16
C ILE A 184 -4.52 -15.67 6.57
N LEU A 185 -4.48 -16.40 5.47
CA LEU A 185 -5.65 -16.97 4.80
C LEU A 185 -6.03 -18.33 5.39
N ALA A 186 -5.04 -19.21 5.55
CA ALA A 186 -5.23 -20.58 6.02
C ALA A 186 -4.02 -21.07 6.81
N LEU A 187 -4.30 -21.94 7.79
CA LEU A 187 -3.29 -22.65 8.59
C LEU A 187 -3.50 -24.14 8.43
N THR A 188 -2.42 -24.86 8.15
CA THR A 188 -2.46 -26.31 7.96
C THR A 188 -1.38 -26.99 8.78
N GLY A 189 -1.76 -28.00 9.55
CA GLY A 189 -0.84 -28.86 10.29
C GLY A 189 -0.73 -30.23 9.64
N SER A 190 0.50 -30.73 9.54
CA SER A 190 0.78 -32.13 9.20
C SER A 190 1.94 -32.59 10.07
N GLY A 191 2.02 -33.85 10.47
CA GLY A 191 3.11 -34.26 11.35
C GLY A 191 3.04 -35.70 11.81
N SER A 192 4.12 -36.12 12.46
CA SER A 192 4.25 -37.40 13.15
C SER A 192 4.36 -37.19 14.66
N ARG A 193 4.72 -38.22 15.43
CA ARG A 193 4.82 -38.11 16.90
C ARG A 193 5.95 -37.17 17.39
N SER A 194 7.01 -36.98 16.60
CA SER A 194 8.23 -36.26 17.04
C SER A 194 8.56 -34.99 16.24
N SER A 195 7.93 -34.79 15.08
CA SER A 195 8.11 -33.60 14.26
C SER A 195 6.84 -33.30 13.48
N SER A 196 6.51 -32.00 13.42
CA SER A 196 5.33 -31.49 12.75
C SER A 196 5.68 -30.34 11.83
N THR A 197 4.94 -30.19 10.75
CA THR A 197 5.04 -29.10 9.80
C THR A 197 3.79 -28.26 9.83
N LEU A 198 3.99 -26.97 10.10
CA LEU A 198 2.99 -25.93 9.97
C LEU A 198 3.12 -25.28 8.59
N MET A 199 2.02 -25.22 7.85
CA MET A 199 1.91 -24.40 6.65
C MET A 199 1.02 -23.19 6.90
N ILE A 200 1.50 -22.03 6.50
CA ILE A 200 0.79 -20.75 6.59
C ILE A 200 0.60 -20.22 5.18
N THR A 201 -0.64 -20.18 4.71
CA THR A 201 -1.00 -19.53 3.43
C THR A 201 -1.39 -18.09 3.70
N LEU A 202 -0.79 -17.16 2.97
CA LEU A 202 -0.92 -15.72 3.14
C LEU A 202 -1.58 -15.07 1.92
N VAL A 203 -2.25 -13.94 2.15
CA VAL A 203 -2.72 -13.05 1.09
C VAL A 203 -1.64 -12.02 0.72
N LEU A 204 -0.78 -11.67 1.66
CA LEU A 204 0.28 -10.67 1.50
C LEU A 204 1.63 -11.28 1.89
N SER A 205 2.70 -10.83 1.24
CA SER A 205 4.07 -11.23 1.58
C SER A 205 4.43 -10.73 2.98
N PRO A 206 5.18 -11.52 3.78
CA PRO A 206 5.57 -11.11 5.12
C PRO A 206 6.58 -9.98 5.11
N LYS A 207 6.63 -9.30 6.23
CA LYS A 207 7.55 -8.22 6.51
C LYS A 207 8.94 -8.81 6.88
N LEU A 208 9.96 -8.51 6.08
CA LEU A 208 11.33 -9.01 6.30
C LEU A 208 12.22 -7.99 7.02
N TYR A 209 12.98 -8.45 8.01
CA TYR A 209 14.00 -7.65 8.68
C TYR A 209 15.30 -8.44 8.84
N GLU A 210 16.42 -7.75 8.68
CA GLU A 210 17.75 -8.21 9.12
C GLU A 210 18.10 -7.50 10.43
N ASP A 211 18.38 -8.28 11.47
CA ASP A 211 18.95 -7.79 12.72
C ASP A 211 20.43 -8.15 12.77
N THR A 212 21.25 -7.17 13.12
CA THR A 212 22.68 -7.38 13.40
C THR A 212 22.89 -7.54 14.90
N THR A 213 23.42 -8.69 15.32
CA THR A 213 23.78 -8.89 16.73
C THR A 213 25.08 -8.12 17.03
N PRO A 214 25.19 -7.48 18.20
CA PRO A 214 26.39 -6.74 18.55
C PRO A 214 27.59 -7.68 18.72
N THR A 215 28.69 -7.38 18.05
CA THR A 215 29.99 -7.97 18.36
C THR A 215 30.55 -7.34 19.66
N GLY A 216 31.50 -8.00 20.33
CA GLY A 216 32.06 -7.51 21.60
C GLY A 216 32.59 -6.06 21.55
N ASN A 217 33.11 -5.63 20.40
CA ASN A 217 33.57 -4.25 20.18
C ASN A 217 32.41 -3.25 19.99
N ASP A 218 31.28 -3.67 19.43
CA ASP A 218 30.09 -2.83 19.21
C ASP A 218 29.31 -2.53 20.50
N LEU A 219 29.47 -3.36 21.53
CA LEU A 219 28.88 -3.12 22.86
C LEU A 219 29.54 -1.92 23.53
N ASN A 220 30.86 -1.81 23.43
CA ASN A 220 31.62 -0.66 23.96
C ASN A 220 31.27 0.63 23.21
N LEU A 221 31.16 0.57 21.87
CA LEU A 221 30.76 1.72 21.06
C LEU A 221 29.31 2.14 21.31
N ALA A 222 28.39 1.18 21.52
CA ALA A 222 27.01 1.47 21.90
C ALA A 222 26.89 2.07 23.30
N ALA A 223 27.67 1.59 24.27
CA ALA A 223 27.74 2.17 25.61
C ALA A 223 28.23 3.62 25.53
N PHE A 224 29.27 3.90 24.74
CA PHE A 224 29.79 5.25 24.51
C PHE A 224 28.77 6.14 23.78
N SER A 225 28.10 5.62 22.75
CA SER A 225 27.09 6.35 21.98
C SER A 225 25.81 6.60 22.79
N ALA A 226 25.48 5.75 23.76
CA ALA A 226 24.36 5.95 24.70
C ALA A 226 24.67 7.00 25.77
N MET A 227 25.96 7.27 26.07
CA MET A 227 26.41 8.36 26.94
C MET A 227 26.41 9.72 26.23
N THR A 228 26.37 9.73 24.89
CA THR A 228 26.13 10.95 24.10
C THR A 228 24.64 11.12 23.81
N LEU A 229 24.12 12.35 23.77
CA LEU A 229 22.75 12.72 23.33
C LEU A 229 22.49 12.43 21.82
N GLY A 230 23.15 11.42 21.25
CA GLY A 230 23.07 11.01 19.86
C GLY A 230 21.86 10.12 19.57
N ARG A 231 21.52 10.00 18.27
CA ARG A 231 20.46 9.08 17.80
C ARG A 231 20.84 7.63 18.17
N PRO A 232 19.87 6.79 18.59
CA PRO A 232 20.14 5.38 18.86
C PRO A 232 20.68 4.68 17.60
N VAL A 233 21.68 3.83 17.78
CA VAL A 233 22.26 3.03 16.69
C VAL A 233 21.18 2.07 16.18
N ILE A 234 20.69 2.31 14.96
CA ILE A 234 19.71 1.43 14.31
C ILE A 234 20.43 0.18 13.83
N ARG A 235 20.02 -0.99 14.33
CA ARG A 235 20.65 -2.31 14.04
C ARG A 235 19.73 -3.29 13.32
N ARG A 236 18.46 -2.88 13.13
CA ARG A 236 17.45 -3.61 12.39
C ARG A 236 17.19 -2.91 11.08
N PHE A 237 17.23 -3.64 9.98
CA PHE A 237 17.03 -3.10 8.63
C PHE A 237 15.87 -3.83 7.97
N ARG A 238 14.95 -3.06 7.42
CA ARG A 238 13.89 -3.58 6.55
C ARG A 238 14.53 -4.12 5.27
N ASP A 239 14.24 -5.36 4.91
CA ASP A 239 14.83 -6.00 3.73
C ASP A 239 13.78 -6.43 2.70
N SER A 240 14.26 -6.68 1.49
CA SER A 240 13.48 -7.11 0.33
C SER A 240 13.59 -8.61 0.05
N THR A 241 14.53 -9.31 0.70
CA THR A 241 14.75 -10.74 0.50
C THR A 241 15.32 -11.43 1.73
N LEU A 242 15.35 -12.76 1.69
CA LEU A 242 16.04 -13.62 2.65
C LEU A 242 17.43 -14.00 2.13
N PRO A 243 18.37 -14.38 3.03
CA PRO A 243 19.67 -14.90 2.64
C PRO A 243 19.57 -16.07 1.67
N GLY A 244 20.32 -16.03 0.57
CA GLY A 244 20.34 -17.09 -0.44
C GLY A 244 19.09 -17.15 -1.33
N LEU A 245 18.08 -16.30 -1.09
CA LEU A 245 16.89 -16.20 -1.92
C LEU A 245 16.96 -14.99 -2.85
N SER A 246 16.61 -15.19 -4.12
CA SER A 246 16.45 -14.07 -5.05
C SER A 246 15.25 -13.21 -4.65
N ALA A 247 15.43 -11.89 -4.63
CA ALA A 247 14.36 -10.91 -4.41
C ALA A 247 13.20 -11.03 -5.43
N THR A 248 13.43 -11.69 -6.57
CA THR A 248 12.38 -11.97 -7.56
C THR A 248 11.39 -13.03 -7.09
N VAL A 249 11.75 -13.89 -6.14
CA VAL A 249 10.95 -15.06 -5.73
C VAL A 249 10.09 -14.76 -4.50
N ILE A 250 10.67 -14.15 -3.48
CA ILE A 250 10.06 -14.01 -2.14
C ILE A 250 8.69 -13.31 -2.14
N GLY A 251 8.51 -12.26 -2.95
CA GLY A 251 7.23 -11.55 -3.07
C GLY A 251 6.08 -12.39 -3.66
N ARG A 252 6.40 -13.55 -4.27
CA ARG A 252 5.43 -14.50 -4.83
C ARG A 252 5.24 -15.75 -3.99
N CYS A 253 6.13 -16.00 -3.02
CA CYS A 253 5.98 -17.03 -2.02
C CYS A 253 4.94 -16.59 -1.00
N LEU A 254 3.70 -17.03 -1.23
CA LEU A 254 2.57 -16.75 -0.34
C LEU A 254 2.27 -17.91 0.60
N THR A 255 3.00 -19.03 0.49
CA THR A 255 2.88 -20.15 1.42
C THR A 255 4.23 -20.42 2.07
N TYR A 256 4.23 -20.47 3.40
CA TYR A 256 5.40 -20.76 4.23
C TYR A 256 5.19 -22.08 4.94
N SER A 257 6.10 -23.02 4.76
CA SER A 257 6.12 -24.32 5.43
C SER A 257 7.25 -24.31 6.47
N ILE A 258 6.88 -24.54 7.72
CA ILE A 258 7.74 -24.41 8.90
C ILE A 258 7.73 -25.76 9.62
N THR A 259 8.88 -26.43 9.66
CA THR A 259 9.04 -27.67 10.40
C THR A 259 9.47 -27.36 11.83
N VAL A 260 8.78 -27.96 12.79
CA VAL A 260 8.99 -27.80 14.23
C VAL A 260 9.22 -29.15 14.91
N SER A 261 9.99 -29.12 15.99
CA SER A 261 10.36 -30.31 16.79
C SER A 261 9.32 -30.62 17.87
N THR A 262 8.03 -30.59 17.53
CA THR A 262 6.92 -30.85 18.47
C THR A 262 5.90 -31.81 17.88
N SER A 263 5.09 -32.44 18.75
CA SER A 263 3.96 -33.26 18.31
C SER A 263 2.88 -32.41 17.63
N LEU A 264 2.03 -33.04 16.82
CA LEU A 264 0.98 -32.35 16.08
C LEU A 264 -0.07 -31.71 17.01
N SER A 265 -0.41 -32.39 18.11
CA SER A 265 -1.34 -31.87 19.12
C SER A 265 -0.77 -30.65 19.85
N ASP A 266 0.53 -30.68 20.15
CA ASP A 266 1.19 -29.55 20.80
C ASP A 266 1.31 -28.35 19.86
N LEU A 267 1.63 -28.61 18.58
CA LEU A 267 1.65 -27.59 17.54
C LEU A 267 0.27 -26.93 17.41
N GLU A 268 -0.80 -27.73 17.32
CA GLU A 268 -2.17 -27.23 17.24
C GLU A 268 -2.51 -26.34 18.45
N HIS A 269 -2.23 -26.83 19.66
CA HIS A 269 -2.52 -26.09 20.89
C HIS A 269 -1.74 -24.78 20.95
N GLN A 270 -0.45 -24.80 20.64
CA GLN A 270 0.38 -23.59 20.67
C GLN A 270 -0.02 -22.59 19.58
N ILE A 271 -0.32 -23.04 18.37
CA ILE A 271 -0.79 -22.15 17.28
C ILE A 271 -2.15 -21.55 17.61
N ASN A 272 -3.09 -22.34 18.12
CA ASN A 272 -4.39 -21.83 18.58
C ASN A 272 -4.26 -20.85 19.74
N SER A 273 -3.21 -20.95 20.57
CA SER A 273 -2.88 -19.94 21.58
C SER A 273 -2.27 -18.67 20.99
N MET A 274 -1.53 -18.80 19.88
CA MET A 274 -0.84 -17.71 19.20
C MET A 274 -1.72 -16.97 18.17
N VAL A 275 -2.78 -17.59 17.66
CA VAL A 275 -3.71 -17.03 16.68
C VAL A 275 -5.06 -16.87 17.36
N TYR A 276 -5.66 -15.67 17.35
CA TYR A 276 -6.99 -15.50 17.94
C TYR A 276 -8.01 -16.40 17.23
N GLN A 277 -9.08 -16.82 17.94
CA GLN A 277 -10.14 -17.80 17.62
C GLN A 277 -10.83 -17.77 16.23
N ARG A 278 -10.32 -17.02 15.23
CA ARG A 278 -10.90 -16.87 13.90
C ARG A 278 -10.28 -17.73 12.79
N ILE A 279 -9.14 -18.39 13.01
CA ILE A 279 -8.50 -19.23 11.98
C ILE A 279 -8.21 -20.61 12.58
N PRO A 280 -9.11 -21.60 12.40
CA PRO A 280 -8.83 -22.96 12.83
C PRO A 280 -7.70 -23.55 12.00
N MET A 281 -6.78 -24.27 12.65
CA MET A 281 -5.77 -25.04 11.95
C MET A 281 -6.40 -26.31 11.37
N THR A 282 -6.28 -26.52 10.06
CA THR A 282 -6.77 -27.74 9.41
C THR A 282 -5.69 -28.81 9.44
N ILE A 283 -6.01 -30.00 9.94
CA ILE A 283 -5.08 -31.14 9.91
C ILE A 283 -5.29 -31.91 8.61
N THR A 284 -4.28 -31.96 7.75
CA THR A 284 -4.33 -32.73 6.50
C THR A 284 -2.95 -33.27 6.11
N SER A 285 -2.94 -34.40 5.41
CA SER A 285 -1.70 -34.91 4.81
C SER A 285 -1.35 -34.06 3.59
N THR A 286 -0.49 -33.08 3.79
CA THR A 286 -0.07 -32.20 2.70
C THR A 286 0.89 -32.95 1.80
N LYS A 287 0.59 -32.93 0.49
CA LYS A 287 1.42 -33.57 -0.52
C LYS A 287 2.46 -32.58 -1.04
N TYR A 288 3.72 -32.98 -0.95
CA TYR A 288 4.85 -32.24 -1.48
C TYR A 288 5.10 -32.69 -2.92
N ALA A 289 5.35 -31.74 -3.81
CA ALA A 289 5.99 -32.07 -5.07
C ALA A 289 7.47 -32.42 -4.82
N ALA A 290 8.05 -33.28 -5.66
CA ALA A 290 9.50 -33.32 -5.78
C ALA A 290 10.01 -31.91 -6.12
N LEU A 291 11.23 -31.58 -5.69
CA LEU A 291 11.88 -30.34 -6.12
C LEU A 291 11.76 -30.25 -7.65
N PRO A 292 11.23 -29.14 -8.19
CA PRO A 292 10.92 -29.07 -9.61
C PRO A 292 12.20 -29.26 -10.44
N ASP A 293 12.08 -30.03 -11.53
CA ASP A 293 13.20 -30.32 -12.45
C ASP A 293 13.90 -29.04 -12.97
N ALA A 294 13.13 -27.94 -13.09
CA ALA A 294 13.61 -26.62 -13.46
C ALA A 294 13.38 -25.62 -12.32
N GLN A 295 14.41 -24.82 -12.00
CA GLN A 295 14.32 -23.76 -10.99
C GLN A 295 13.27 -22.71 -11.40
N TYR A 296 12.65 -22.05 -10.41
CA TYR A 296 11.64 -21.01 -10.65
C TYR A 296 12.13 -19.91 -11.62
N SER A 297 13.39 -19.50 -11.49
CA SER A 297 14.06 -18.51 -12.35
C SER A 297 14.10 -18.94 -13.83
N GLU A 298 14.33 -20.22 -14.09
CA GLU A 298 14.35 -20.80 -15.42
C GLU A 298 12.94 -20.84 -16.02
N GLN A 299 11.96 -21.31 -15.25
CA GLN A 299 10.55 -21.31 -15.68
C GLN A 299 10.07 -19.90 -16.04
N LEU A 300 10.45 -18.90 -15.23
CA LEU A 300 10.15 -17.50 -15.49
C LEU A 300 10.85 -16.98 -16.75
N SER A 301 12.12 -17.32 -16.95
CA SER A 301 12.88 -16.92 -18.14
C SER A 301 12.27 -17.52 -19.42
N ASN A 302 11.87 -18.79 -19.37
CA ASN A 302 11.18 -19.48 -20.45
C ASN A 302 9.82 -18.84 -20.77
N LEU A 303 9.04 -18.51 -19.74
CA LEU A 303 7.77 -17.80 -19.91
C LEU A 303 7.97 -16.43 -20.56
N ASN A 304 8.93 -15.64 -20.07
CA ASN A 304 9.23 -14.32 -20.63
C ASN A 304 9.70 -14.41 -22.09
N ALA A 305 10.57 -15.36 -22.42
CA ALA A 305 11.02 -15.62 -23.79
C ALA A 305 9.85 -16.00 -24.72
N ARG A 306 8.89 -16.79 -24.21
CA ARG A 306 7.68 -17.14 -24.97
C ARG A 306 6.78 -15.93 -25.19
N LEU A 307 6.53 -15.12 -24.15
CA LEU A 307 5.72 -13.90 -24.24
C LEU A 307 6.30 -12.88 -25.21
N LEU A 308 7.63 -12.76 -25.29
CA LEU A 308 8.31 -11.91 -26.26
C LEU A 308 7.98 -12.31 -27.71
N ARG A 309 7.96 -13.61 -28.00
CA ARG A 309 7.67 -14.16 -29.34
C ARG A 309 6.19 -14.08 -29.73
N MET A 310 5.29 -13.97 -28.76
CA MET A 310 3.85 -13.89 -29.04
C MET A 310 3.50 -12.54 -29.67
N ARG A 311 2.83 -12.58 -30.83
CA ARG A 311 2.28 -11.42 -31.53
C ARG A 311 0.87 -11.11 -31.00
N ILE A 312 0.82 -10.56 -29.79
CA ILE A 312 -0.42 -10.11 -29.14
C ILE A 312 -0.24 -8.70 -28.55
N SER A 313 -1.33 -7.96 -28.35
CA SER A 313 -1.27 -6.63 -27.75
C SER A 313 -0.63 -6.60 -26.37
N PHE A 314 -0.13 -5.40 -26.00
CA PHE A 314 0.38 -5.15 -24.66
C PHE A 314 -0.66 -5.45 -23.58
N ALA A 315 -1.93 -5.11 -23.80
CA ALA A 315 -3.01 -5.39 -22.85
C ALA A 315 -3.08 -6.89 -22.51
N CYS A 316 -3.09 -7.79 -23.50
CA CYS A 316 -3.07 -9.23 -23.24
C CYS A 316 -1.78 -9.67 -22.53
N LYS A 317 -0.62 -9.20 -23.00
CA LYS A 317 0.68 -9.54 -22.38
C LYS A 317 0.76 -9.10 -20.92
N PHE A 318 0.22 -7.92 -20.61
CA PHE A 318 0.13 -7.38 -19.26
C PHE A 318 -0.70 -8.30 -18.35
N GLN A 319 -1.90 -8.70 -18.79
CA GLN A 319 -2.74 -9.60 -17.99
C GLN A 319 -2.07 -10.97 -17.78
N ILE A 320 -1.44 -11.54 -18.81
CA ILE A 320 -0.71 -12.82 -18.67
C ILE A 320 0.46 -12.68 -17.69
N HIS A 321 1.21 -11.57 -17.77
CA HIS A 321 2.32 -11.29 -16.86
C HIS A 321 1.85 -11.12 -15.42
N ALA A 322 0.72 -10.44 -15.22
CA ALA A 322 0.12 -10.22 -13.91
C ALA A 322 -0.29 -11.54 -13.22
N LEU A 323 -0.67 -12.59 -13.96
CA LEU A 323 -1.08 -13.88 -13.35
C LEU A 323 0.00 -14.49 -12.46
N TRP A 324 1.26 -14.52 -12.93
CA TRP A 324 2.36 -15.05 -12.13
C TRP A 324 2.96 -13.98 -11.22
N ALA A 325 3.04 -12.73 -11.68
CA ALA A 325 3.69 -11.67 -10.93
C ALA A 325 2.92 -11.31 -9.65
N ASN A 326 1.59 -11.37 -9.69
CA ASN A 326 0.75 -11.16 -8.52
C ASN A 326 0.64 -12.41 -7.63
N GLY A 327 1.30 -13.50 -8.01
CA GLY A 327 1.21 -14.76 -7.29
C GLY A 327 -0.20 -15.34 -7.33
N LEU A 328 -0.85 -15.41 -8.49
CA LEU A 328 -2.05 -16.22 -8.68
C LEU A 328 -1.70 -17.62 -9.20
N LEU A 329 -0.72 -17.70 -10.10
CA LEU A 329 -0.23 -18.93 -10.72
C LEU A 329 1.29 -19.00 -10.71
N SER A 330 1.88 -20.18 -10.82
CA SER A 330 3.32 -20.32 -11.10
C SER A 330 3.66 -19.97 -12.56
N PRO A 331 4.90 -19.58 -12.89
CA PRO A 331 5.31 -19.39 -14.28
C PRO A 331 5.07 -20.65 -15.15
N GLY A 332 5.26 -21.84 -14.57
CA GLY A 332 4.95 -23.12 -15.21
C GLY A 332 3.45 -23.31 -15.49
N GLU A 333 2.58 -22.97 -14.54
CA GLU A 333 1.12 -23.02 -14.73
C GLU A 333 0.64 -22.03 -15.80
N VAL A 334 1.17 -20.80 -15.81
CA VAL A 334 0.86 -19.82 -16.86
C VAL A 334 1.30 -20.35 -18.22
N ASN A 335 2.52 -20.89 -18.32
CA ASN A 335 3.03 -21.45 -19.57
C ASN A 335 2.18 -22.63 -20.09
N TYR A 336 1.64 -23.44 -19.18
CA TYR A 336 0.73 -24.54 -19.48
C TYR A 336 -0.64 -24.05 -20.00
N LEU A 337 -1.12 -22.89 -19.54
CA LEU A 337 -2.40 -22.32 -19.96
C LEU A 337 -2.35 -21.56 -21.30
N ILE A 338 -1.17 -21.09 -21.74
CA ILE A 338 -1.01 -20.29 -22.98
C ILE A 338 -1.70 -20.92 -24.22
N PRO A 339 -1.59 -22.23 -24.51
CA PRO A 339 -2.30 -22.82 -25.65
C PRO A 339 -3.81 -22.60 -25.60
N SER A 340 -4.43 -22.71 -24.42
CA SER A 340 -5.87 -22.49 -24.25
C SER A 340 -6.23 -21.00 -24.34
N MET A 341 -5.36 -20.11 -23.87
CA MET A 341 -5.50 -18.66 -24.06
C MET A 341 -5.45 -18.29 -25.56
N ASN A 342 -4.57 -18.92 -26.34
CA ASN A 342 -4.50 -18.71 -27.79
C ASN A 342 -5.78 -19.20 -28.48
N VAL A 343 -6.32 -20.36 -28.11
CA VAL A 343 -7.61 -20.83 -28.65
C VAL A 343 -8.73 -19.82 -28.38
N LEU A 344 -8.79 -19.26 -27.16
CA LEU A 344 -9.78 -18.23 -26.84
C LEU A 344 -9.57 -16.96 -27.69
N ARG A 345 -8.33 -16.50 -27.82
CA ARG A 345 -7.99 -15.35 -28.66
C ARG A 345 -8.42 -15.56 -30.11
N ASP A 346 -8.12 -16.72 -30.67
CA ASP A 346 -8.40 -17.02 -32.07
C ASP A 346 -9.92 -17.13 -32.32
N ARG A 347 -10.68 -17.56 -31.30
CA ARG A 347 -12.15 -17.65 -31.35
C ARG A 347 -12.87 -16.32 -31.10
N SER A 348 -12.39 -15.49 -30.16
CA SER A 348 -13.17 -14.37 -29.58
C SER A 348 -12.41 -13.03 -29.58
N GLY A 349 -11.18 -12.99 -30.07
CA GLY A 349 -10.34 -11.79 -30.13
C GLY A 349 -9.56 -11.48 -28.86
N GLU A 350 -8.65 -10.52 -28.96
CA GLU A 350 -7.75 -10.12 -27.86
C GLU A 350 -8.48 -9.42 -26.71
N ALA A 351 -9.48 -8.60 -27.03
CA ALA A 351 -10.23 -7.86 -26.02
C ALA A 351 -10.98 -8.81 -25.06
N ALA A 352 -11.59 -9.87 -25.60
CA ALA A 352 -12.24 -10.91 -24.80
C ALA A 352 -11.24 -11.68 -23.93
N LEU A 353 -10.06 -11.99 -24.46
CA LEU A 353 -8.99 -12.62 -23.67
C LEU A 353 -8.54 -11.71 -22.53
N ALA A 354 -8.23 -10.44 -22.81
CA ALA A 354 -7.78 -9.48 -21.79
C ALA A 354 -8.83 -9.30 -20.68
N ALA A 355 -10.11 -9.16 -21.03
CA ALA A 355 -11.20 -9.04 -20.06
C ALA A 355 -11.36 -10.31 -19.20
N THR A 356 -11.27 -11.49 -19.82
CA THR A 356 -11.34 -12.78 -19.10
C THR A 356 -10.20 -12.93 -18.10
N LEU A 357 -8.96 -12.64 -18.52
CA LEU A 357 -7.80 -12.71 -17.64
C LEU A 357 -7.86 -11.67 -16.51
N ARG A 358 -8.36 -10.46 -16.80
CA ARG A 358 -8.55 -9.41 -15.80
C ARG A 358 -9.48 -9.86 -14.66
N LYS A 359 -10.57 -10.58 -14.98
CA LYS A 359 -11.51 -11.11 -13.98
C LYS A 359 -10.84 -12.10 -13.02
N TYR A 360 -9.86 -12.88 -13.48
CA TYR A 360 -9.12 -13.81 -12.62
C TYR A 360 -8.33 -13.12 -11.51
N HIS A 361 -7.89 -11.87 -11.70
CA HIS A 361 -7.24 -11.12 -10.63
C HIS A 361 -8.13 -10.85 -9.42
N VAL A 362 -9.44 -10.88 -9.60
CA VAL A 362 -10.43 -10.65 -8.54
C VAL A 362 -11.04 -11.97 -8.04
N GLN A 363 -11.24 -12.92 -8.94
CA GLN A 363 -12.08 -14.10 -8.68
C GLN A 363 -11.30 -15.39 -8.35
N LEU A 364 -9.99 -15.44 -8.61
CA LEU A 364 -9.20 -16.62 -8.27
C LEU A 364 -8.75 -16.56 -6.80
N PRO A 365 -9.18 -17.52 -5.96
CA PRO A 365 -8.64 -17.64 -4.62
C PRO A 365 -7.19 -18.13 -4.68
N HIS A 366 -6.39 -17.78 -3.67
CA HIS A 366 -5.06 -18.33 -3.50
C HIS A 366 -5.17 -19.82 -3.14
N PRO A 367 -4.51 -20.73 -3.88
CA PRO A 367 -4.53 -22.15 -3.55
C PRO A 367 -3.89 -22.40 -2.18
N ASP A 368 -4.51 -23.29 -1.40
CA ASP A 368 -4.04 -23.79 -0.11
C ASP A 368 -4.10 -25.32 -0.05
N ALA A 369 -3.73 -25.91 1.09
CA ALA A 369 -3.73 -27.36 1.26
C ALA A 369 -5.12 -28.02 1.14
N THR A 370 -6.21 -27.26 1.26
CA THR A 370 -7.59 -27.74 1.19
C THR A 370 -8.22 -27.56 -0.19
N THR A 371 -7.53 -26.86 -1.08
CA THR A 371 -8.01 -26.57 -2.43
C THR A 371 -8.16 -27.86 -3.24
N ASP A 372 -9.32 -28.08 -3.85
CA ASP A 372 -9.54 -29.20 -4.76
C ASP A 372 -8.93 -28.89 -6.15
N GLY A 373 -7.73 -29.42 -6.40
CA GLY A 373 -7.03 -29.23 -7.68
C GLY A 373 -7.71 -29.83 -8.90
N SER A 374 -8.76 -30.66 -8.74
CA SER A 374 -9.50 -31.25 -9.86
C SER A 374 -10.53 -30.28 -10.46
N THR A 375 -11.06 -29.38 -9.63
CA THR A 375 -12.09 -28.40 -10.02
C THR A 375 -11.60 -26.95 -9.93
N ALA A 376 -10.67 -26.64 -9.02
CA ALA A 376 -10.13 -25.31 -8.79
C ALA A 376 -8.82 -25.03 -9.56
N GLY A 377 -8.21 -23.86 -9.31
CA GLY A 377 -6.93 -23.46 -9.87
C GLY A 377 -6.88 -23.53 -11.40
N VAL A 378 -5.89 -24.26 -11.93
CA VAL A 378 -5.67 -24.43 -13.38
C VAL A 378 -6.88 -25.06 -14.08
N ARG A 379 -7.58 -26.02 -13.45
CA ARG A 379 -8.72 -26.72 -14.06
C ARG A 379 -9.94 -25.82 -14.21
N ARG A 380 -10.21 -24.98 -13.21
CA ARG A 380 -11.23 -23.93 -13.30
C ARG A 380 -10.93 -22.99 -14.48
N ILE A 381 -9.71 -22.50 -14.58
CA ILE A 381 -9.29 -21.58 -15.64
C ILE A 381 -9.44 -22.22 -17.02
N LEU A 382 -8.98 -23.47 -17.20
CA LEU A 382 -9.16 -24.20 -18.46
C LEU A 382 -10.64 -24.34 -18.86
N THR A 383 -11.51 -24.59 -17.88
CA THR A 383 -12.95 -24.73 -18.11
C THR A 383 -13.55 -23.38 -18.51
N ASP A 384 -13.25 -22.33 -17.75
CA ASP A 384 -13.76 -20.97 -18.01
C ASP A 384 -13.28 -20.43 -19.37
N LEU A 385 -12.01 -20.66 -19.76
CA LEU A 385 -11.47 -20.30 -21.08
C LEU A 385 -12.20 -21.03 -22.23
N ARG A 386 -12.70 -22.25 -21.98
CA ARG A 386 -13.43 -23.04 -22.99
C ARG A 386 -14.88 -22.62 -23.12
N SER A 387 -15.61 -22.45 -22.01
CA SER A 387 -17.08 -22.36 -22.01
C SER A 387 -17.68 -20.98 -21.71
N LYS A 388 -17.00 -20.07 -20.99
CA LYS A 388 -17.64 -18.86 -20.41
C LYS A 388 -17.13 -17.52 -20.95
N ALA A 389 -16.22 -17.50 -21.92
CA ALA A 389 -15.55 -16.25 -22.28
C ALA A 389 -16.41 -15.23 -23.06
N LEU A 390 -17.54 -15.64 -23.65
CA LEU A 390 -18.43 -14.76 -24.41
C LEU A 390 -19.33 -13.91 -23.50
N ASP A 391 -19.94 -14.49 -22.45
CA ASP A 391 -20.82 -13.77 -21.52
C ASP A 391 -20.08 -12.69 -20.70
N LEU A 392 -18.75 -12.81 -20.60
CA LEU A 392 -17.94 -11.93 -19.77
C LEU A 392 -17.57 -10.60 -20.45
N PHE A 393 -17.77 -10.48 -21.77
CA PHE A 393 -17.37 -9.33 -22.59
C PHE A 393 -18.43 -8.22 -22.64
N GLU A 394 -19.70 -8.55 -22.45
CA GLU A 394 -20.79 -7.56 -22.54
C GLU A 394 -20.80 -6.55 -21.37
N GLU A 395 -20.25 -6.89 -20.20
CA GLU A 395 -20.24 -6.01 -19.03
C GLU A 395 -19.18 -4.87 -19.09
N ASP A 396 -18.00 -5.09 -19.69
CA ASP A 396 -16.90 -4.10 -19.70
C ASP A 396 -17.09 -3.05 -20.83
N SER A 397 -17.98 -3.34 -21.79
CA SER A 397 -18.26 -2.51 -22.98
C SER A 397 -19.17 -1.30 -22.70
N LEU A 398 -19.75 -1.19 -21.49
CA LEU A 398 -20.71 -0.13 -21.13
C LEU A 398 -20.06 1.19 -20.68
N TYR A 399 -18.74 1.27 -20.58
CA TYR A 399 -18.05 2.51 -20.21
C TYR A 399 -17.58 3.26 -21.46
N THR A 400 -18.45 4.11 -22.00
CA THR A 400 -18.02 5.09 -23.02
C THR A 400 -17.09 6.09 -22.33
N SER A 401 -15.79 6.00 -22.64
CA SER A 401 -14.77 6.91 -22.11
C SER A 401 -15.15 8.37 -22.40
N THR A 402 -15.35 9.16 -21.35
CA THR A 402 -15.51 10.61 -21.50
C THR A 402 -14.20 11.22 -22.04
N ARG A 403 -14.27 12.38 -22.71
CA ARG A 403 -13.06 13.05 -23.24
C ARG A 403 -11.98 13.29 -22.17
N ASP A 404 -12.32 13.32 -20.90
CA ASP A 404 -11.40 13.64 -19.81
C ASP A 404 -10.91 12.42 -19.01
N GLU A 405 -11.25 11.19 -19.42
CA GLU A 405 -10.75 9.96 -18.79
C GLU A 405 -9.98 9.09 -19.78
N VAL A 406 -8.97 8.38 -19.28
CA VAL A 406 -8.14 7.46 -20.07
C VAL A 406 -7.93 6.17 -19.28
N SER A 407 -7.98 5.03 -19.96
CA SER A 407 -7.71 3.72 -19.36
C SER A 407 -6.20 3.52 -19.25
N VAL A 408 -5.69 3.31 -18.04
CA VAL A 408 -4.25 3.16 -17.79
C VAL A 408 -3.96 2.00 -16.85
N HIS A 409 -2.93 1.22 -17.17
CA HIS A 409 -2.41 0.15 -16.33
C HIS A 409 -1.67 0.70 -15.10
N ARG A 410 -1.69 -0.06 -14.00
CA ARG A 410 -1.03 0.30 -12.74
C ARG A 410 -0.09 -0.81 -12.28
N ALA A 411 1.09 -0.42 -11.79
CA ALA A 411 2.00 -1.30 -11.07
C ALA A 411 2.20 -0.78 -9.63
N THR A 412 2.18 -1.65 -8.63
CA THR A 412 2.48 -1.35 -7.23
C THR A 412 3.78 -2.05 -6.84
N VAL A 413 4.79 -1.26 -6.49
CA VAL A 413 6.09 -1.72 -6.03
C VAL A 413 6.09 -1.72 -4.51
N THR A 414 6.32 -2.89 -3.90
CA THR A 414 6.45 -3.07 -2.44
C THR A 414 7.87 -3.49 -2.09
N PRO A 415 8.25 -3.51 -0.80
CA PRO A 415 9.53 -4.07 -0.35
C PRO A 415 9.87 -5.45 -0.93
N THR A 416 8.93 -6.37 -1.06
CA THR A 416 9.19 -7.75 -1.54
C THR A 416 8.73 -8.02 -2.98
N GLY A 417 7.70 -7.33 -3.49
CA GLY A 417 7.06 -7.65 -4.78
C GLY A 417 6.86 -6.46 -5.73
N VAL A 418 6.38 -6.78 -6.94
CA VAL A 418 5.78 -5.82 -7.88
C VAL A 418 4.48 -6.45 -8.38
N TYR A 419 3.38 -5.74 -8.20
CA TYR A 419 2.02 -6.23 -8.47
C TYR A 419 1.36 -5.38 -9.56
N PHE A 420 0.60 -6.01 -10.45
CA PHE A 420 0.07 -5.40 -11.66
C PHE A 420 -1.47 -5.40 -11.65
N TYR A 421 -2.06 -4.26 -11.98
CA TYR A 421 -3.50 -4.03 -11.90
C TYR A 421 -4.01 -3.23 -13.11
N GLY A 422 -5.32 -3.30 -13.30
CA GLY A 422 -6.02 -2.51 -14.29
C GLY A 422 -6.14 -3.21 -15.66
N PRO A 423 -6.34 -2.44 -16.74
CA PRO A 423 -6.30 -0.98 -16.74
C PRO A 423 -7.50 -0.36 -15.99
N GLU A 424 -7.29 0.80 -15.36
CA GLU A 424 -8.30 1.55 -14.62
C GLU A 424 -8.59 2.88 -15.34
N MET A 425 -9.84 3.32 -15.32
CA MET A 425 -10.21 4.64 -15.86
C MET A 425 -9.72 5.72 -14.89
N VAL A 426 -8.82 6.56 -15.38
CA VAL A 426 -8.23 7.66 -14.60
C VAL A 426 -8.47 8.99 -15.29
N ALA A 427 -8.62 10.05 -14.49
CA ALA A 427 -8.70 11.41 -15.01
C ALA A 427 -7.42 11.75 -15.80
N ALA A 428 -7.60 12.24 -17.01
CA ALA A 428 -6.50 12.53 -17.91
C ALA A 428 -5.70 13.74 -17.41
N ASN A 429 -4.39 13.68 -17.57
CA ASN A 429 -3.50 14.83 -17.45
C ASN A 429 -3.15 15.38 -18.85
N ARG A 430 -2.33 16.44 -18.93
CA ARG A 430 -1.97 17.07 -20.21
C ARG A 430 -1.31 16.07 -21.17
N VAL A 431 -0.42 15.23 -20.65
CA VAL A 431 0.32 14.24 -21.44
C VAL A 431 -0.62 13.15 -21.97
N LEU A 432 -1.45 12.57 -21.12
CA LEU A 432 -2.40 11.53 -21.53
C LEU A 432 -3.45 12.03 -22.52
N ARG A 433 -3.85 13.30 -22.45
CA ARG A 433 -4.72 13.91 -23.47
C ARG A 433 -4.03 14.07 -24.82
N GLN A 434 -2.76 14.47 -24.82
CA GLN A 434 -1.99 14.66 -26.04
C GLN A 434 -1.69 13.34 -26.74
N TYR A 435 -1.40 12.28 -25.98
CA TYR A 435 -1.01 10.97 -26.50
C TYR A 435 -2.07 9.89 -26.22
N ARG A 436 -3.35 10.23 -26.34
CA ARG A 436 -4.46 9.34 -25.97
C ARG A 436 -4.46 8.02 -26.74
N ALA A 437 -4.10 8.05 -28.03
CA ALA A 437 -3.99 6.85 -28.86
C ALA A 437 -2.90 5.87 -28.37
N HIS A 438 -1.95 6.36 -27.57
CA HIS A 438 -0.84 5.60 -27.00
C HIS A 438 -0.98 5.43 -25.48
N ALA A 439 -2.20 5.45 -24.93
CA ALA A 439 -2.45 5.31 -23.50
C ALA A 439 -1.77 4.06 -22.88
N ASP A 440 -1.76 2.95 -23.62
CA ASP A 440 -1.08 1.69 -23.25
C ASP A 440 0.45 1.77 -23.24
N CYS A 441 1.03 2.91 -23.59
CA CYS A 441 2.46 3.18 -23.45
C CYS A 441 2.78 3.90 -22.14
N PHE A 442 1.78 4.30 -21.36
CA PHE A 442 1.95 4.92 -20.05
C PHE A 442 1.54 3.95 -18.94
N LEU A 443 2.25 4.02 -17.81
CA LEU A 443 2.04 3.18 -16.65
C LEU A 443 2.03 4.04 -15.40
N ARG A 444 1.02 3.85 -14.55
CA ARG A 444 1.00 4.46 -13.22
C ARG A 444 1.74 3.54 -12.24
N VAL A 445 2.82 4.02 -11.64
CA VAL A 445 3.60 3.24 -10.66
C VAL A 445 3.38 3.80 -9.27
N LEU A 446 2.92 2.96 -8.34
CA LEU A 446 2.72 3.25 -6.92
C LEU A 446 3.84 2.59 -6.11
N PHE A 447 4.38 3.29 -5.11
CA PHE A 447 5.29 2.75 -4.12
C PHE A 447 4.59 2.69 -2.77
N SER A 448 4.47 1.50 -2.18
CA SER A 448 3.75 1.28 -0.93
C SER A 448 4.37 0.15 -0.12
N ASP A 449 3.92 -0.06 1.10
CA ASP A 449 4.18 -1.29 1.85
C ASP A 449 3.32 -2.45 1.31
N GLU A 450 3.57 -3.69 1.77
CA GLU A 450 2.79 -4.87 1.35
C GLU A 450 1.28 -4.74 1.65
N SER A 451 0.88 -4.00 2.68
CA SER A 451 -0.54 -3.73 3.00
C SER A 451 -1.22 -2.74 2.05
N GLY A 452 -0.44 -2.07 1.18
CA GLY A 452 -0.91 -0.94 0.36
C GLY A 452 -0.83 0.41 1.06
N ASP A 453 -0.44 0.44 2.34
CA ASP A 453 -0.20 1.67 3.07
C ASP A 453 1.13 2.33 2.68
N ARG A 454 1.35 3.56 3.15
CA ARG A 454 2.66 4.18 3.01
C ARG A 454 3.68 3.42 3.85
N LEU A 455 4.93 3.43 3.40
CA LEU A 455 6.04 2.93 4.21
C LEU A 455 6.23 3.82 5.44
N ASP A 456 5.74 3.36 6.59
CA ASP A 456 5.77 4.11 7.84
C ASP A 456 7.17 4.19 8.44
N TYR A 457 7.44 5.26 9.19
CA TYR A 457 8.66 5.38 9.97
C TYR A 457 8.63 4.44 11.17
N GLU A 458 9.56 3.49 11.21
CA GLU A 458 9.74 2.58 12.34
C GLU A 458 10.85 3.09 13.27
N ARG A 459 10.56 3.21 14.57
CA ARG A 459 11.55 3.74 15.54
C ARG A 459 12.79 2.85 15.68
N ASN A 460 12.61 1.55 15.52
CA ASN A 460 13.64 0.56 15.82
C ASN A 460 14.21 -0.10 14.56
N ALA A 461 13.73 0.25 13.37
CA ALA A 461 14.17 -0.32 12.11
C ALA A 461 14.41 0.74 11.04
N SER A 462 15.44 0.56 10.22
CA SER A 462 15.73 1.45 9.09
C SER A 462 15.07 0.94 7.81
N ASN A 463 14.36 1.83 7.13
CA ASN A 463 13.77 1.61 5.81
C ASN A 463 14.72 1.98 4.65
N GLU A 464 15.98 2.32 4.95
CA GLU A 464 16.93 2.82 3.96
C GLU A 464 17.19 1.85 2.81
N ARG A 465 17.32 0.53 3.09
CA ARG A 465 17.50 -0.49 2.06
C ARG A 465 16.32 -0.56 1.08
N ILE A 466 15.10 -0.27 1.56
CA ILE A 466 13.91 -0.21 0.70
C ILE A 466 13.88 1.10 -0.08
N LEU A 467 14.06 2.24 0.58
CA LEU A 467 13.93 3.55 -0.05
C LEU A 467 15.07 3.84 -1.03
N GLN A 468 16.33 3.70 -0.58
CA GLN A 468 17.54 4.00 -1.36
C GLN A 468 18.01 2.81 -2.21
N GLY A 469 17.69 1.59 -1.80
CA GLY A 469 17.97 0.39 -2.58
C GLY A 469 16.85 0.10 -3.57
N ARG A 470 15.79 -0.57 -3.11
CA ARG A 470 14.74 -1.11 -3.99
C ARG A 470 13.99 -0.03 -4.76
N PHE A 471 13.34 0.91 -4.09
CA PHE A 471 12.47 1.89 -4.74
C PHE A 471 13.25 2.82 -5.67
N LEU A 472 14.41 3.31 -5.22
CA LEU A 472 15.29 4.11 -6.05
C LEU A 472 15.82 3.34 -7.27
N SER A 473 16.13 2.04 -7.12
CA SER A 473 16.54 1.22 -8.27
C SER A 473 15.46 1.12 -9.33
N VAL A 474 14.18 0.98 -8.94
CA VAL A 474 13.05 0.96 -9.89
C VAL A 474 12.87 2.32 -10.56
N LEU A 475 13.00 3.42 -9.82
CA LEU A 475 12.93 4.78 -10.37
C LEU A 475 14.06 5.06 -11.38
N ARG A 476 15.27 4.55 -11.14
CA ARG A 476 16.43 4.74 -12.01
C ARG A 476 16.43 3.81 -13.21
N ASN A 477 16.14 2.54 -12.99
CA ASN A 477 16.34 1.49 -13.98
C ASN A 477 15.06 1.15 -14.76
N GLY A 478 13.88 1.61 -14.31
CA GLY A 478 12.62 1.26 -14.97
C GLY A 478 12.04 -0.08 -14.53
N LEU A 479 10.98 -0.51 -15.23
CA LEU A 479 10.28 -1.78 -15.04
C LEU A 479 10.18 -2.54 -16.36
N GLU A 480 10.50 -3.84 -16.32
CA GLU A 480 10.27 -4.76 -17.42
C GLU A 480 8.92 -5.46 -17.25
N ILE A 481 8.01 -5.24 -18.19
CA ILE A 481 6.65 -5.80 -18.15
C ILE A 481 6.39 -6.51 -19.47
N ALA A 482 6.35 -7.84 -19.40
CA ALA A 482 6.05 -8.70 -20.54
C ALA A 482 6.88 -8.40 -21.81
N GLY A 483 8.16 -8.03 -21.61
CA GLY A 483 9.08 -7.69 -22.69
C GLY A 483 9.09 -6.22 -23.12
N PHE A 484 8.35 -5.35 -22.42
CA PHE A 484 8.39 -3.92 -22.62
C PHE A 484 9.05 -3.21 -21.45
N HIS A 485 10.01 -2.35 -21.77
CA HIS A 485 10.69 -1.51 -20.80
C HIS A 485 9.93 -0.21 -20.57
N PHE A 486 9.56 0.06 -19.32
CA PHE A 486 8.94 1.29 -18.87
C PHE A 486 9.95 2.10 -18.04
N SER A 487 10.29 3.30 -18.51
CA SER A 487 11.20 4.22 -17.81
C SER A 487 10.43 5.30 -17.07
N PHE A 488 11.01 5.84 -16.00
CA PHE A 488 10.43 6.97 -15.26
C PHE A 488 10.17 8.17 -16.18
N LEU A 489 8.98 8.77 -16.05
CA LEU A 489 8.57 9.92 -16.85
C LEU A 489 8.35 11.17 -15.99
N GLY A 490 7.67 11.06 -14.85
CA GLY A 490 7.41 12.22 -14.00
C GLY A 490 6.31 12.01 -12.97
N PHE A 491 6.10 13.00 -12.11
CA PHE A 491 5.05 12.98 -11.10
C PHE A 491 4.48 14.38 -10.91
N SER A 492 3.22 14.46 -10.50
CA SER A 492 2.63 15.71 -10.00
C SER A 492 2.73 15.78 -8.47
N HIS A 493 2.39 16.93 -7.86
CA HIS A 493 2.29 17.04 -6.41
C HIS A 493 1.22 16.12 -5.79
N SER A 494 0.11 15.86 -6.48
CA SER A 494 -0.87 14.87 -6.02
C SER A 494 -0.34 13.44 -6.15
N SER A 495 0.40 13.15 -7.23
CA SER A 495 1.07 11.86 -7.41
C SER A 495 2.08 11.62 -6.29
N LEU A 496 2.92 12.60 -5.96
CA LEU A 496 3.90 12.49 -4.87
C LEU A 496 3.25 12.26 -3.50
N ARG A 497 2.15 12.97 -3.21
CA ARG A 497 1.35 12.71 -1.99
C ARG A 497 0.77 11.29 -1.98
N SER A 498 0.38 10.75 -3.13
CA SER A 498 -0.09 9.36 -3.21
C SER A 498 1.04 8.34 -3.40
N GLN A 499 2.32 8.74 -3.25
CA GLN A 499 3.49 7.90 -3.54
C GLN A 499 3.46 7.25 -4.93
N SER A 500 2.87 7.93 -5.90
CA SER A 500 2.76 7.48 -7.28
C SER A 500 3.51 8.38 -8.25
N CYS A 501 3.84 7.81 -9.41
CA CYS A 501 4.47 8.50 -10.53
C CYS A 501 4.09 7.83 -11.85
N TRP A 502 4.46 8.48 -12.95
CA TRP A 502 4.23 8.03 -14.30
C TRP A 502 5.52 7.45 -14.87
N PHE A 503 5.38 6.30 -15.50
CA PHE A 503 6.39 5.67 -16.33
C PHE A 503 5.86 5.58 -17.76
N MET A 504 6.76 5.48 -18.74
CA MET A 504 6.39 5.23 -20.12
C MET A 504 7.35 4.28 -20.83
N ARG A 505 6.82 3.50 -21.77
CA ARG A 505 7.61 2.82 -22.78
C ARG A 505 7.70 3.67 -24.06
N PRO A 506 8.78 3.57 -24.85
CA PRO A 506 8.87 4.28 -26.12
C PRO A 506 7.76 3.86 -27.08
N PHE A 507 7.28 4.81 -27.89
CA PHE A 507 6.30 4.57 -28.94
C PHE A 507 6.53 5.48 -30.14
N GLU A 508 6.09 5.05 -31.31
CA GLU A 508 6.21 5.83 -32.54
C GLU A 508 5.17 6.94 -32.58
N GLN A 509 5.62 8.17 -32.83
CA GLN A 509 4.80 9.36 -32.98
C GLN A 509 5.41 10.23 -34.09
N ASP A 510 4.60 10.61 -35.06
CA ASP A 510 5.00 11.47 -36.19
C ASP A 510 6.25 10.95 -36.94
N GLY A 511 6.34 9.62 -37.14
CA GLY A 511 7.45 8.96 -37.82
C GLY A 511 8.75 8.87 -37.02
N SER A 512 8.72 9.16 -35.71
CA SER A 512 9.88 9.09 -34.82
C SER A 512 9.56 8.35 -33.52
N LEU A 513 10.55 7.63 -32.97
CA LEU A 513 10.40 6.95 -31.69
C LEU A 513 10.52 7.96 -30.53
N LEU A 514 9.45 8.12 -29.77
CA LEU A 514 9.37 9.07 -28.66
C LEU A 514 9.77 8.41 -27.33
N PHE A 515 10.89 8.87 -26.77
CA PHE A 515 11.36 8.47 -25.44
C PHE A 515 10.94 9.48 -24.36
N ALA A 516 11.06 9.10 -23.07
CA ALA A 516 10.68 9.94 -21.94
C ALA A 516 11.37 11.31 -21.94
N ASN A 517 12.67 11.37 -22.21
CA ASN A 517 13.43 12.63 -22.23
C ASN A 517 12.93 13.57 -23.36
N ASN A 518 12.64 13.01 -24.54
CA ASN A 518 12.08 13.76 -25.67
C ASN A 518 10.65 14.23 -25.40
N LEU A 519 9.85 13.45 -24.66
CA LEU A 519 8.52 13.88 -24.23
C LEU A 519 8.64 15.06 -23.26
N ILE A 520 9.53 14.96 -22.26
CA ILE A 520 9.77 16.03 -21.28
C ILE A 520 10.20 17.31 -21.98
N SER A 521 11.12 17.26 -22.94
CA SER A 521 11.55 18.46 -23.69
C SER A 521 10.43 19.09 -24.52
N LYS A 522 9.40 18.31 -24.91
CA LYS A 522 8.20 18.83 -25.59
C LYS A 522 7.20 19.48 -24.62
N LEU A 523 7.37 19.37 -23.29
CA LEU A 523 6.45 19.97 -22.31
C LEU A 523 6.70 21.47 -22.08
N GLY A 524 7.95 21.91 -22.25
CA GLY A 524 8.43 23.28 -22.06
C GLY A 524 9.96 23.36 -22.06
N ASP A 525 10.50 24.58 -21.99
CA ASP A 525 11.93 24.81 -21.76
C ASP A 525 12.22 24.86 -20.26
N PHE A 526 13.17 24.04 -19.81
CA PHE A 526 13.57 23.93 -18.41
C PHE A 526 15.05 24.24 -18.20
N SER A 527 15.77 24.66 -19.25
CA SER A 527 17.23 24.83 -19.26
C SER A 527 17.72 25.88 -18.24
N GLU A 528 16.90 26.90 -17.96
CA GLU A 528 17.24 27.97 -17.00
C GLU A 528 17.04 27.55 -15.53
N ILE A 529 16.33 26.44 -15.25
CA ILE A 529 15.99 26.03 -13.88
C ILE A 529 17.12 25.22 -13.25
N ARG A 530 17.98 25.89 -12.48
CA ARG A 530 19.15 25.26 -11.82
C ARG A 530 18.82 24.36 -10.62
N CYS A 531 17.66 24.56 -9.98
CA CYS A 531 17.26 23.77 -8.81
C CYS A 531 16.47 22.52 -9.25
N PRO A 532 16.97 21.29 -9.01
CA PRO A 532 16.30 20.07 -9.46
C PRO A 532 14.88 19.92 -8.92
N ALA A 533 14.64 20.28 -7.66
CA ALA A 533 13.31 20.23 -7.04
C ALA A 533 12.32 21.19 -7.72
N LYS A 534 12.77 22.41 -8.08
CA LYS A 534 11.94 23.37 -8.82
C LYS A 534 11.67 22.88 -10.25
N CYS A 535 12.68 22.32 -10.92
CA CYS A 535 12.55 21.77 -12.26
C CYS A 535 11.53 20.62 -12.30
N ALA A 536 11.67 19.64 -11.39
CA ALA A 536 10.73 18.53 -11.24
C ALA A 536 9.29 19.01 -10.94
N ALA A 537 9.13 20.01 -10.07
CA ALA A 537 7.83 20.60 -9.78
C ALA A 537 7.19 21.28 -11.02
N ARG A 538 8.01 21.90 -11.89
CA ARG A 538 7.56 22.53 -13.13
C ARG A 538 7.12 21.51 -14.17
N ILE A 539 7.93 20.48 -14.41
CA ILE A 539 7.58 19.32 -15.25
C ILE A 539 6.29 18.66 -14.74
N GLY A 540 6.19 18.49 -13.42
CA GLY A 540 5.07 17.86 -12.73
C GLY A 540 3.71 18.51 -12.94
N GLN A 541 3.67 19.77 -13.40
CA GLN A 541 2.42 20.45 -13.73
C GLN A 541 1.68 19.78 -14.88
N ALA A 542 2.40 19.22 -15.86
CA ALA A 542 1.81 18.50 -16.99
C ALA A 542 1.12 17.18 -16.57
N PHE A 543 1.52 16.62 -15.44
CA PHE A 543 1.02 15.35 -14.90
C PHE A 543 -0.11 15.53 -13.88
N SER A 544 -0.53 16.76 -13.60
CA SER A 544 -1.68 17.02 -12.74
C SER A 544 -2.97 16.60 -13.45
N GLU A 545 -3.78 15.80 -12.77
CA GLU A 545 -5.12 15.41 -13.23
C GLU A 545 -6.01 16.68 -13.25
N THR A 546 -6.73 16.90 -14.36
CA THR A 546 -7.62 18.06 -14.52
C THR A 546 -8.96 17.61 -15.12
N THR A 547 -10.06 18.07 -14.54
CA THR A 547 -11.42 17.60 -14.84
C THR A 547 -12.09 18.25 -16.05
N SER A 548 -11.56 19.39 -16.54
CA SER A 548 -12.10 20.09 -17.71
C SER A 548 -10.99 20.86 -18.42
N THR A 549 -11.09 20.93 -19.75
CA THR A 549 -10.15 21.69 -20.58
C THR A 549 -10.88 22.60 -21.56
N VAL A 550 -10.37 23.82 -21.71
CA VAL A 550 -10.85 24.80 -22.70
C VAL A 550 -9.67 25.21 -23.56
N ARG A 551 -9.81 25.13 -24.88
CA ARG A 551 -8.81 25.69 -25.81
C ARG A 551 -9.02 27.21 -25.87
N VAL A 552 -7.95 27.94 -25.60
CA VAL A 552 -7.93 29.41 -25.64
C VAL A 552 -6.97 29.82 -26.74
N ASP A 553 -7.43 30.69 -27.64
CA ASP A 553 -6.58 31.27 -28.68
C ASP A 553 -5.46 32.10 -28.03
N PRO A 554 -4.17 31.88 -28.37
CA PRO A 554 -3.08 32.69 -27.85
C PRO A 554 -3.26 34.20 -28.05
N GLN A 555 -3.94 34.63 -29.12
CA GLN A 555 -4.13 36.04 -29.46
C GLN A 555 -5.03 36.79 -28.46
N ILE A 556 -5.92 36.07 -27.76
CA ILE A 556 -6.83 36.68 -26.77
C ILE A 556 -6.27 36.63 -25.34
N VAL A 557 -5.03 36.16 -25.17
CA VAL A 557 -4.39 36.05 -23.86
C VAL A 557 -3.50 37.27 -23.64
N LYS A 558 -3.82 38.01 -22.57
CA LYS A 558 -3.04 39.17 -22.12
C LYS A 558 -2.34 38.85 -20.81
N VAL A 559 -1.06 39.21 -20.70
CA VAL A 559 -0.30 39.17 -19.44
C VAL A 559 -0.35 40.56 -18.83
N ASP A 560 -1.08 40.70 -17.72
CA ASP A 560 -1.08 41.93 -16.93
C ASP A 560 0.09 41.93 -15.95
N ARG A 561 0.53 43.12 -15.55
CA ARG A 561 1.59 43.28 -14.54
C ARG A 561 1.06 42.91 -13.17
N ASP A 562 1.90 42.26 -12.37
CA ASP A 562 1.56 41.96 -10.99
C ASP A 562 1.36 43.24 -10.17
N VAL A 563 0.40 43.20 -9.24
CA VAL A 563 0.15 44.30 -8.31
C VAL A 563 1.14 44.21 -7.17
N GLU A 564 2.06 45.17 -7.11
CA GLU A 564 3.07 45.28 -6.06
C GLU A 564 2.78 46.49 -5.15
N ARG A 565 2.85 46.29 -3.83
CA ARG A 565 2.71 47.38 -2.84
C ARG A 565 3.65 47.14 -1.67
N GLY A 566 4.52 48.10 -1.37
CA GLY A 566 5.45 48.02 -0.25
C GLY A 566 6.41 46.83 -0.31
N GLY A 567 6.83 46.42 -1.52
CA GLY A 567 7.72 45.28 -1.73
C GLY A 567 7.04 43.90 -1.69
N TYR A 568 5.73 43.85 -1.50
CA TYR A 568 4.95 42.60 -1.55
C TYR A 568 4.16 42.49 -2.87
N MET A 569 4.18 41.30 -3.47
CA MET A 569 3.42 40.96 -4.68
C MET A 569 2.06 40.36 -4.29
N PHE A 570 0.96 40.99 -4.73
CA PHE A 570 -0.41 40.63 -4.30
C PHE A 570 -1.16 39.74 -5.29
N THR A 571 -0.71 39.65 -6.54
CA THR A 571 -1.37 38.90 -7.62
C THR A 571 -0.59 37.68 -8.09
N ASP A 572 0.43 37.25 -7.34
CA ASP A 572 1.23 36.08 -7.68
C ASP A 572 0.32 34.85 -7.91
N GLY A 573 0.37 34.31 -9.13
CA GLY A 573 -0.41 33.14 -9.55
C GLY A 573 -1.90 33.39 -9.77
N CYS A 574 -2.36 34.64 -9.75
CA CYS A 574 -3.75 35.02 -10.02
C CYS A 574 -3.94 35.59 -11.43
N GLY A 575 -5.14 35.44 -11.98
CA GLY A 575 -5.50 36.04 -13.26
C GLY A 575 -7.02 36.06 -13.44
N THR A 576 -7.49 36.86 -14.38
CA THR A 576 -8.93 36.97 -14.71
C THR A 576 -9.26 36.20 -15.97
N ILE A 577 -10.45 35.60 -16.02
CA ILE A 577 -11.00 34.96 -17.22
C ILE A 577 -12.26 35.70 -17.68
N SER A 578 -12.51 35.69 -19.00
CA SER A 578 -13.72 36.27 -19.56
C SER A 578 -14.97 35.51 -19.11
N ARG A 579 -16.12 36.18 -19.08
CA ARG A 579 -17.41 35.56 -18.70
C ARG A 579 -17.80 34.42 -19.65
N SER A 580 -17.41 34.49 -20.92
CA SER A 580 -17.61 33.41 -21.90
C SER A 580 -16.77 32.18 -21.55
N THR A 581 -15.48 32.36 -21.24
CA THR A 581 -14.59 31.27 -20.80
C THR A 581 -15.06 30.66 -19.48
N TRP A 582 -15.51 31.51 -18.55
CA TRP A 582 -16.13 31.07 -17.30
C TRP A 582 -17.32 30.15 -17.58
N LYS A 583 -18.29 30.56 -18.43
CA LYS A 583 -19.42 29.70 -18.82
C LYS A 583 -19.00 28.37 -19.47
N LEU A 584 -17.92 28.36 -20.26
CA LEU A 584 -17.39 27.13 -20.89
C LEU A 584 -16.80 26.16 -19.85
N LEU A 585 -16.09 26.67 -18.84
CA LEU A 585 -15.52 25.88 -17.74
C LEU A 585 -16.58 25.25 -16.82
N ARG A 586 -17.85 25.62 -16.96
CA ARG A 586 -18.97 25.04 -16.20
C ARG A 586 -19.12 23.53 -16.46
N GLY A 587 -18.82 23.08 -17.68
CA GLY A 587 -19.07 21.69 -18.07
C GLY A 587 -20.51 21.25 -17.79
N ILE A 588 -20.65 20.10 -17.11
CA ILE A 588 -21.93 19.44 -16.78
C ILE A 588 -22.52 19.96 -15.45
N SER A 589 -21.82 20.82 -14.71
CA SER A 589 -22.30 21.36 -13.43
C SER A 589 -23.52 22.26 -13.61
N ARG A 590 -24.47 22.21 -12.66
CA ARG A 590 -25.66 23.07 -12.65
C ARG A 590 -25.22 24.54 -12.54
N ALA A 591 -25.93 25.44 -13.22
CA ALA A 591 -25.57 26.86 -13.26
C ALA A 591 -25.46 27.52 -11.87
N LYS A 592 -26.26 27.05 -10.90
CA LYS A 592 -26.24 27.50 -9.49
C LYS A 592 -25.01 27.04 -8.70
N ASP A 593 -24.31 26.01 -9.17
CA ASP A 593 -23.16 25.41 -8.50
C ASP A 593 -21.83 25.81 -9.17
N GLN A 594 -21.87 26.78 -10.10
CA GLN A 594 -20.68 27.21 -10.83
C GLN A 594 -19.79 28.12 -9.96
N PRO A 595 -18.51 27.77 -9.73
CA PRO A 595 -17.65 28.54 -8.84
C PRO A 595 -17.23 29.88 -9.48
N THR A 596 -17.02 30.89 -8.63
CA THR A 596 -16.56 32.23 -9.06
C THR A 596 -15.07 32.29 -9.39
N SER A 597 -14.28 31.33 -8.90
CA SER A 597 -12.85 31.19 -9.16
C SER A 597 -12.50 29.73 -9.43
N TYR A 598 -11.47 29.52 -10.25
CA TYR A 598 -10.99 28.19 -10.61
C TYR A 598 -9.49 28.10 -10.33
N GLN A 599 -9.05 26.96 -9.81
CA GLN A 599 -7.64 26.57 -9.88
C GLN A 599 -7.39 25.93 -11.25
N ILE A 600 -6.62 26.61 -12.10
CA ILE A 600 -6.36 26.17 -13.47
C ILE A 600 -4.89 25.85 -13.71
N ARG A 601 -4.63 25.16 -14.82
CA ARG A 601 -3.29 25.03 -15.41
C ARG A 601 -3.37 25.61 -16.82
N TYR A 602 -2.59 26.67 -17.09
CA TYR A 602 -2.52 27.30 -18.40
C TYR A 602 -1.04 27.49 -18.77
N LYS A 603 -0.57 26.67 -19.73
CA LYS A 603 0.85 26.54 -20.11
C LYS A 603 1.76 26.23 -18.90
N GLY A 604 3.07 26.21 -19.14
CA GLY A 604 4.12 26.31 -18.12
C GLY A 604 4.95 27.54 -18.47
N LYS A 605 5.29 28.35 -17.47
CA LYS A 605 6.34 29.37 -17.61
C LYS A 605 7.66 28.71 -17.31
#